data_AF-A0A257QH16-F1
#
_entry.id   AF-A0A257QH16-F1
#
_cell.length_a   1.000
_cell.length_b   1.000
_cell.length_c   1.000
_cell.angle_alpha   90.00
_cell.angle_beta   90.00
_cell.angle_gamma   90.00
#
_symmetry.space_group_name_H-M   'P 1'
#
loop_
_entity.id
_entity.type
_entity.pdbx_description
1 polymer ?
#
loop_
_entity_poly.entity_id
_entity_poly.type
_entity_poly.pdbx_seq_one_letter_code
_entity_poly.pdbx_strand_id
1 'polypeptide(L)' 'MSLPYLLVEQAVRAGLLEDLGRAGDITSEAVIPESSRTMCVLEAREPGVVAGLDFARTAFSLIDP' A
#
# COMPACT_ATOMS: atom_id res chain seq x y z
N MET A 1 -4.17 -7.69 19.46
CA MET A 1 -4.71 -6.32 19.53
C MET A 1 -4.35 -5.63 18.23
N SER A 2 -5.31 -5.00 17.56
CA SER A 2 -5.00 -4.12 16.41
C SER A 2 -4.49 -2.78 16.92
N LEU A 3 -3.63 -2.15 16.14
CA LEU A 3 -3.21 -0.77 16.41
C LEU A 3 -4.39 0.18 16.12
N PRO A 4 -4.49 1.33 16.82
CA PRO A 4 -5.48 2.35 16.49
C PRO A 4 -5.36 2.79 15.04
N TYR A 5 -6.48 2.81 14.31
CA TYR A 5 -6.51 3.17 12.89
C TYR A 5 -5.83 4.51 12.60
N LEU A 6 -6.04 5.52 13.45
CA LEU A 6 -5.44 6.85 13.28
C LEU A 6 -3.91 6.79 13.23
N LEU A 7 -3.27 5.94 14.04
CA LEU A 7 -1.81 5.80 14.04
C LEU A 7 -1.32 5.09 12.78
N VAL A 8 -2.06 4.08 12.33
CA VAL A 8 -1.74 3.33 11.10
C VAL A 8 -1.88 4.25 9.88
N GLU A 9 -3.01 4.94 9.76
CA GLU A 9 -3.32 5.83 8.63
C GLU A 9 -2.31 6.97 8.51
N GLN A 10 -1.91 7.60 9.62
CA GLN A 10 -0.88 8.65 9.62
C GLN A 10 0.47 8.14 9.11
N ALA A 11 0.92 6.98 9.59
CA ALA A 11 2.18 6.39 9.18
C ALA A 11 2.16 5.96 7.70
N VAL A 12 1.07 5.33 7.24
CA VAL A 12 0.92 4.93 5.84
C VAL A 12 0.87 6.15 4.93
N ARG A 13 0.11 7.19 5.28
CA ARG A 13 0.02 8.43 4.50
C ARG A 13 1.39 9.10 4.37
N ALA A 14 2.18 9.14 5.44
CA ALA A 14 3.53 9.69 5.39
C ALA A 14 4.42 8.92 4.42
N GLY A 15 4.38 7.57 4.45
CA GLY A 15 5.14 6.73 3.52
C GLY A 15 4.70 6.90 2.06
N LEU A 16 3.39 6.97 1.80
CA LEU A 16 2.87 7.20 0.44
C LEU A 16 3.29 8.58 -0.11
N LEU A 17 3.31 9.61 0.73
CA LEU A 17 3.78 10.95 0.34
C LEU A 17 5.29 10.97 0.05
N GLU A 18 6.09 10.19 0.79
CA GLU A 18 7.52 10.03 0.51
C GLU A 18 7.76 9.32 -0.82
N ASP A 19 7.06 8.21 -1.07
CA ASP A 19 7.28 7.34 -2.23
C ASP A 19 6.74 7.94 -3.54
N LEU A 20 5.49 8.44 -3.53
CA LEU A 20 4.84 8.99 -4.71
C LEU A 20 5.19 10.47 -4.96
N GLY A 21 5.60 11.18 -3.91
CA GLY A 21 5.99 12.58 -3.98
C GLY A 21 4.96 13.45 -4.71
N ARG A 22 5.43 14.27 -5.66
CA ARG A 22 4.58 15.16 -6.47
C ARG A 22 4.17 14.57 -7.82
N ALA A 23 4.91 13.58 -8.30
CA ALA A 23 4.80 13.09 -9.67
C ALA A 23 4.05 11.76 -9.78
N GLY A 24 3.74 11.09 -8.66
CA GLY A 24 3.13 9.77 -8.67
C GLY A 24 4.09 8.69 -9.16
N ASP A 25 3.53 7.57 -9.62
CA ASP A 25 4.28 6.49 -10.25
C ASP A 25 4.19 6.60 -11.78
N ILE A 26 5.06 7.43 -12.34
CA ILE A 26 5.13 7.68 -13.79
C ILE A 26 5.44 6.41 -14.61
N THR A 27 6.03 5.38 -13.98
CA THR A 27 6.36 4.14 -14.68
C THR A 27 5.10 3.31 -14.85
N SER A 28 4.33 3.11 -13.79
CA SER A 28 3.06 2.39 -13.84
C SER A 28 2.06 3.12 -14.74
N GLU A 29 1.94 4.45 -14.62
CA GLU A 29 1.07 5.27 -15.49
C GLU A 29 1.40 5.13 -16.97
N ALA A 30 2.68 4.97 -17.33
CA ALA A 30 3.10 4.86 -18.73
C ALA A 30 2.83 3.48 -19.36
N VAL A 31 2.71 2.41 -18.56
CA VAL A 31 2.73 1.03 -19.07
C VAL A 31 1.50 0.20 -18.68
N ILE A 32 0.71 0.62 -17.70
CA ILE A 32 -0.48 -0.09 -17.21
C ILE A 32 -1.73 0.67 -17.65
N PRO A 33 -2.63 0.07 -18.45
CA PRO A 33 -3.91 0.69 -18.79
C PRO A 33 -4.76 0.98 -17.54
N GLU A 34 -5.43 2.13 -17.49
CA GLU A 34 -6.29 2.55 -16.36
C GLU A 34 -7.40 1.53 -16.02
N SER A 35 -7.90 0.80 -17.01
CA SER A 35 -8.96 -0.20 -16.82
C SER A 35 -8.46 -1.56 -16.30
N SER A 36 -7.15 -1.71 -16.08
CA SER A 36 -6.55 -2.97 -15.65
C SER A 36 -7.05 -3.36 -14.26
N ARG A 37 -7.44 -4.63 -14.11
CA ARG A 37 -7.69 -5.24 -12.80
C ARG A 37 -6.83 -6.48 -12.66
N THR A 38 -6.21 -6.63 -11.50
CA THR A 38 -5.31 -7.75 -11.22
C THR A 38 -5.59 -8.35 -9.85
N MET A 39 -5.07 -9.55 -9.63
CA MET A 39 -5.04 -10.21 -8.34
C MET A 39 -3.58 -10.39 -7.95
N CYS A 40 -3.21 -9.93 -6.76
CA CYS A 40 -1.85 -10.04 -6.24
C CYS A 40 -1.88 -10.79 -4.90
N VAL A 41 -0.74 -11.39 -4.56
CA VAL A 41 -0.53 -12.11 -3.30
C VAL A 41 0.67 -11.52 -2.59
N LEU A 42 0.52 -11.21 -1.30
CA LEU A 42 1.64 -10.91 -0.41
C LEU A 42 2.19 -12.24 0.13
N GLU A 43 3.27 -12.72 -0.48
CA GLU A 43 3.90 -14.00 -0.14
C GLU A 43 5.16 -13.81 0.71
N ALA A 44 5.24 -14.52 1.83
CA ALA A 44 6.43 -14.53 2.69
C ALA A 44 7.56 -15.32 2.02
N ARG A 45 8.75 -14.71 1.90
CA ARG A 45 9.92 -15.35 1.28
C ARG A 45 10.73 -16.21 2.25
N GLU A 46 10.50 -16.04 3.55
CA GLU A 46 11.21 -16.72 4.63
C GLU A 46 10.23 -17.05 5.78
N PRO A 47 10.52 -18.06 6.62
CA PRO A 47 9.73 -18.38 7.79
C PRO A 47 9.67 -17.21 8.79
N GLY A 48 8.49 -16.94 9.36
CA GLY A 48 8.33 -15.87 10.35
C GLY A 48 6.91 -15.78 10.92
N VAL A 49 6.66 -14.71 11.68
CA VAL A 49 5.34 -14.37 12.21
C VAL A 49 4.81 -13.15 11.47
N VAL A 50 3.62 -13.28 10.89
CA VAL A 50 2.97 -12.17 10.16
C VAL A 50 2.51 -11.09 11.15
N ALA A 51 2.86 -9.83 10.87
CA ALA A 51 2.41 -8.66 11.62
C ALA A 51 2.22 -7.47 10.66
N GLY A 52 1.38 -6.50 11.06
CA GLY A 52 1.22 -5.24 10.31
C GLY A 52 0.25 -5.27 9.12
N LEU A 53 -0.62 -6.28 9.00
CA LEU A 53 -1.59 -6.37 7.90
C LEU A 53 -2.53 -5.15 7.78
N ASP A 54 -2.80 -4.45 8.89
CA ASP A 54 -3.61 -3.22 8.89
C ASP A 54 -2.92 -2.09 8.10
N PHE A 55 -1.58 -2.02 8.10
CA PHE A 55 -0.84 -1.05 7.28
C PHE A 55 -1.00 -1.35 5.80
N ALA A 56 -0.84 -2.62 5.41
CA ALA A 56 -1.01 -3.04 4.02
C ALA A 56 -2.43 -2.73 3.52
N ARG A 57 -3.46 -3.11 4.29
CA ARG A 57 -4.86 -2.79 3.96
C ARG A 57 -5.07 -1.28 3.80
N THR A 58 -4.55 -0.50 4.75
CA THR A 58 -4.70 0.96 4.73
C THR A 58 -4.01 1.59 3.53
N ALA A 59 -2.85 1.09 3.11
CA ALA A 59 -2.16 1.58 1.92
C ALA A 59 -3.02 1.44 0.66
N PHE A 60 -3.60 0.26 0.43
CA PHE A 60 -4.50 0.05 -0.71
C PHE A 60 -5.74 0.93 -0.63
N SER A 61 -6.43 0.97 0.53
CA SER A 61 -7.63 1.79 0.70
C SER A 61 -7.41 3.30 0.59
N LEU A 62 -6.19 3.80 0.87
CA LEU A 62 -5.86 5.22 0.69
C LEU A 62 -5.54 5.59 -0.77
N ILE A 63 -5.15 4.61 -1.59
CA ILE A 63 -4.83 4.82 -3.02
C ILE A 63 -6.08 4.66 -3.89
N ASP A 64 -6.81 3.56 -3.74
CA ASP A 64 -8.02 3.24 -4.52
C ASP A 64 -9.03 2.45 -3.64
N PRO A 65 -10.12 3.08 -3.14
CA PRO A 65 -11.07 2.49 -2.19
C PRO A 65 -11.96 1.34 -2.72
#